data_AF-A0A9P8Q5P3-F1
#
_entry.id   AF-A0A9P8Q5P3-F1
#
_cell.length_a   1.000
_cell.length_b   1.000
_cell.length_c   1.000
_cell.angle_alpha   90.00
_cell.angle_beta   90.00
_cell.angle_gamma   90.00
#
_symmetry.space_group_name_H-M   'P 1'
#
loop_
_entity.id
_entity.type
_entity.pdbx_description
1 polymer ?
#
loop_
_entity_poly.entity_id
_entity_poly.type
_entity_poly.pdbx_seq_one_letter_code
_entity_poly.pdbx_strand_id
1 'polypeptide(L)' 'MLRFARPQIKKNLASLTRTYAHKELKFGVEGRAALLKGVETLADAVAVTLGPKGRNVLIEQPFGRRRRRRRSTR' A
#
# COMPACT_ATOMS: atom_id res chain seq x y z
N MET A 1 -52.27 -3.44 -18.96
CA MET A 1 -51.59 -2.39 -18.17
C MET A 1 -50.82 -3.03 -17.02
N LEU A 2 -49.56 -3.44 -17.23
CA LEU A 2 -48.69 -3.95 -16.14
C LEU A 2 -47.74 -2.84 -15.70
N ARG A 3 -47.96 -2.37 -14.48
CA ARG A 3 -47.28 -1.24 -13.84
C ARG A 3 -45.95 -1.74 -13.26
N PHE A 4 -44.84 -1.46 -13.94
CA PHE A 4 -43.49 -1.72 -13.43
C PHE A 4 -43.19 -0.78 -12.26
N ALA A 5 -43.10 -1.33 -11.05
CA ALA A 5 -42.63 -0.61 -9.87
C ALA A 5 -41.11 -0.42 -9.95
N ARG A 6 -40.65 0.82 -10.01
CA ARG A 6 -39.22 1.17 -9.93
C ARG A 6 -38.73 1.03 -8.48
N PRO A 7 -37.63 0.29 -8.20
CA PRO A 7 -37.04 0.27 -6.87
C PRO A 7 -36.32 1.59 -6.60
N GLN A 8 -36.63 2.23 -5.47
CA GLN A 8 -35.93 3.43 -4.99
C GLN A 8 -34.60 3.02 -4.33
N ILE A 9 -33.50 3.14 -5.07
CA ILE A 9 -32.15 3.00 -4.53
C ILE A 9 -31.90 4.19 -3.59
N LYS A 10 -32.06 3.96 -2.29
CA LYS A 10 -31.69 4.94 -1.25
C LYS A 10 -30.18 5.14 -1.31
N LYS A 11 -29.73 6.28 -1.84
CA LYS A 11 -28.33 6.69 -1.78
C LYS A 11 -28.01 7.02 -0.32
N ASN A 12 -27.19 6.19 0.33
CA ASN A 12 -26.55 6.54 1.60
C ASN A 12 -25.57 7.69 1.35
N LEU A 13 -26.07 8.93 1.43
CA LEU A 13 -25.32 10.18 1.31
C LEU A 13 -24.82 10.68 2.69
N ALA A 14 -24.69 9.78 3.66
CA ALA A 14 -24.20 10.11 4.99
C ALA A 14 -22.74 9.66 5.12
N SER A 15 -21.80 10.50 4.68
CA SER A 15 -20.40 10.61 5.17
C SER A 15 -19.45 11.33 4.19
N LEU A 16 -19.91 12.40 3.53
CA LEU A 16 -19.01 13.34 2.84
C LEU A 16 -18.60 14.51 3.75
N THR A 17 -18.48 14.27 5.06
CA THR A 17 -17.76 15.19 5.93
C THR A 17 -16.28 15.02 5.63
N ARG A 18 -15.74 15.85 4.74
CA ARG A 18 -14.30 15.97 4.50
C ARG A 18 -13.66 16.55 5.75
N THR A 19 -13.45 15.73 6.78
CA THR A 19 -12.64 16.10 7.93
C THR A 19 -11.20 16.22 7.43
N TYR A 20 -10.66 17.43 7.44
CA TYR A 20 -9.25 17.62 7.15
C TYR A 20 -8.46 16.96 8.28
N ALA A 21 -7.74 15.88 7.96
CA ALA A 21 -6.83 15.24 8.89
C ALA A 21 -5.79 16.28 9.36
N HIS A 22 -5.57 16.36 10.66
CA HIS A 22 -4.54 17.20 11.25
C HIS A 22 -3.16 16.82 10.69
N LYS A 23 -2.36 17.80 10.25
CA LYS A 23 -1.02 17.61 9.70
C LYS A 23 0.01 18.22 10.64
N GLU A 24 0.97 17.41 11.08
CA GLU A 24 2.13 17.90 11.84
C GLU A 24 3.27 18.24 10.87
N LEU A 25 3.85 19.43 11.02
CA LEU A 25 4.96 19.91 10.19
C LEU A 25 6.19 20.13 11.06
N LYS A 26 7.24 19.35 10.81
CA LYS A 26 8.54 19.50 11.48
C LYS A 26 9.53 20.17 10.54
N PHE A 27 10.18 21.22 11.02
CA PHE A 27 11.12 22.03 10.22
C PHE A 27 12.55 21.92 10.74
N GLY A 28 13.51 22.35 9.93
CA GLY A 28 14.90 22.45 10.34
C GLY A 28 15.54 21.10 10.70
N VAL A 29 16.23 21.06 11.83
CA VAL A 29 17.05 19.91 12.26
C VAL A 29 16.20 18.69 12.58
N GLU A 30 15.05 18.86 13.24
CA GLU A 30 14.18 17.75 13.64
C GLU A 30 13.58 17.02 12.43
N GLY A 31 13.15 17.78 11.41
CA GLY A 31 12.66 17.21 10.16
C GLY A 31 13.76 16.43 9.41
N ARG A 32 14.98 16.98 9.36
CA ARG A 32 16.12 16.31 8.74
C ARG A 32 16.56 15.05 9.49
N ALA A 33 16.55 15.07 10.82
CA ALA A 33 16.86 13.90 11.64
C ALA A 33 15.83 12.77 11.42
N ALA A 34 14.54 13.12 11.33
CA ALA A 34 13.49 12.15 11.03
C ALA A 34 13.67 11.52 9.63
N LEU A 35 14.05 12.31 8.62
CA LEU A 35 14.35 11.82 7.29
C LEU A 35 15.61 10.95 7.25
N LEU A 36 16.68 11.37 7.93
CA LEU A 36 17.94 10.62 7.99
C LEU A 36 17.71 9.20 8.51
N LYS A 37 16.96 9.05 9.60
CA LYS A 37 16.61 7.74 10.17
C LYS A 37 15.90 6.83 9.15
N GLY A 38 14.99 7.39 8.36
CA GLY A 38 14.28 6.65 7.31
C GLY A 38 15.23 6.22 6.17
N VAL A 39 16.14 7.11 5.77
CA VAL A 39 17.15 6.85 4.75
C VAL A 39 18.13 5.78 5.19
N GLU A 40 18.63 5.84 6.43
CA GLU A 40 19.52 4.82 7.01
C GLU A 40 18.88 3.43 6.97
N THR A 41 17.61 3.33 7.40
CA THR A 41 16.86 2.07 7.38
C THR A 41 16.77 1.48 5.97
N LEU A 42 16.54 2.33 4.96
CA LEU A 42 16.46 1.89 3.57
C LEU A 42 17.85 1.50 3.02
N ALA A 43 18.88 2.28 3.35
CA ALA A 43 20.24 2.03 2.93
C ALA A 43 20.72 0.66 3.42
N ASP A 44 20.48 0.34 4.69
CA ASP A 44 20.81 -0.96 5.27
C ASP A 44 20.08 -2.12 4.58
N ALA A 45 18.79 -1.93 4.29
CA ALA A 45 17.97 -2.93 3.61
C ALA A 45 18.43 -3.23 2.18
N VAL A 46 18.96 -2.23 1.46
CA VAL A 46 19.42 -2.40 0.07
C VAL A 46 20.88 -2.83 0.00
N ALA A 47 21.73 -2.36 0.92
CA ALA A 47 23.16 -2.66 0.94
C ALA A 47 23.46 -4.16 0.90
N VAL A 48 22.65 -4.98 1.58
CA VAL A 48 22.82 -6.44 1.63
C VAL A 48 22.61 -7.14 0.28
N THR A 49 21.96 -6.47 -0.68
CA THR A 49 21.65 -7.01 -2.01
C THR A 49 22.68 -6.61 -3.08
N LEU A 50 23.56 -5.66 -2.77
CA LEU A 50 24.51 -5.11 -3.73
C LEU A 50 25.76 -5.99 -3.86
N GLY A 51 26.34 -5.98 -5.06
CA GLY A 51 27.57 -6.69 -5.39
C GLY A 51 27.36 -8.16 -5.80
N PRO A 52 28.43 -8.81 -6.30
CA PRO A 52 28.36 -10.18 -6.85
C PRO A 52 28.04 -11.26 -5.79
N LYS A 53 28.12 -10.91 -4.49
CA LYS A 53 27.77 -11.78 -3.36
C LYS A 53 26.55 -11.27 -2.58
N GLY A 54 25.73 -10.39 -3.18
CA GLY A 54 24.49 -9.90 -2.59
C GLY A 54 23.55 -11.05 -2.22
N ARG A 55 22.84 -10.89 -1.09
CA ARG A 55 21.88 -11.88 -0.57
C ARG A 55 20.45 -11.52 -0.99
N ASN A 56 19.57 -12.51 -0.99
CA ASN A 56 18.16 -12.28 -1.24
C ASN A 56 17.48 -11.75 0.03
N VAL A 57 16.63 -10.73 -0.15
CA VAL A 57 15.78 -10.18 0.91
C VAL A 57 14.35 -10.65 0.69
N LEU A 58 13.71 -11.13 1.76
CA LEU A 58 12.32 -11.57 1.75
C LEU A 58 11.41 -10.35 1.95
N ILE A 59 10.48 -10.14 1.02
CA ILE A 59 9.47 -9.10 1.11
C ILE A 59 8.11 -9.78 1.32
N GLU A 60 7.44 -9.45 2.42
CA GLU A 60 6.09 -9.94 2.69
C GLU A 60 5.12 -9.44 1.63
N GLN A 61 4.34 -10.35 1.03
CA GLN A 61 3.28 -10.02 0.09
C GLN A 61 1.91 -10.29 0.73
N PRO A 62 0.94 -9.38 0.61
CA PRO A 62 -0.36 -9.50 1.28
C PRO A 62 -1.25 -10.63 0.73
N PHE A 63 -0.94 -11.20 -0.43
CA PHE A 63 -1.63 -12.36 -0.99
C PHE A 63 -0.64 -13.44 -1.43
N GLY A 64 -0.91 -14.69 -1.04
CA GLY A 64 -0.01 -15.82 -1.32
C GLY A 64 0.25 -16.02 -2.81
N ARG A 65 1.50 -16.35 -3.15
CA ARG A 65 1.99 -16.56 -4.52
C ARG A 65 1.02 -17.45 -5.31
N ARG A 66 0.22 -16.84 -6.21
CA ARG A 66 -0.82 -17.53 -6.96
C ARG A 66 -0.20 -18.70 -7.75
N ARG A 67 -0.48 -19.92 -7.30
CA ARG A 67 0.00 -21.16 -7.91
C ARG A 67 -0.60 -21.27 -9.31
N ARG A 68 0.25 -21.07 -10.33
CA ARG A 68 -0.12 -21.27 -11.74
C ARG A 68 -0.47 -22.74 -11.93
N ARG A 69 -1.75 -23.04 -12.20
CA ARG A 69 -2.19 -24.37 -12.63
C ARG A 69 -1.56 -24.64 -13.99
N ARG A 70 -0.50 -25.45 -14.05
CA ARG A 70 -0.05 -26.03 -15.32
C ARG A 70 -1.17 -26.97 -15.78
N ARG A 71 -1.91 -26.56 -16.82
CA ARG A 71 -2.74 -27.51 -17.55
C ARG A 71 -1.80 -28.36 -18.39
N SER A 72 -1.74 -29.64 -18.04
CA SER A 72 -1.18 -30.69 -18.88
C SER A 72 -2.03 -30.75 -20.14
N THR A 73 -1.53 -30.21 -21.25
CA THR A 73 -2.00 -30.64 -22.58
C THR A 73 -1.39 -32.02 -22.81
N ARG A 74 -2.28 -33.01 -22.97
CA ARG A 74 -1.93 -34.30 -23.58
C ARG A 74 -1.59 -34.07 -25.05
#